data_AF-A0A7H8T621-F1
#
_entry.id   AF-A0A7H8T621-F1
#
_cell.length_a   1.000
_cell.length_b   1.000
_cell.length_c   1.000
_cell.angle_alpha   90.00
_cell.angle_beta   90.00
_cell.angle_gamma   90.00
#
_symmetry.space_group_name_H-M   'P 1'
#
loop_
_entity.id
_entity.type
_entity.pdbx_description
1 polymer ?
#
loop_
_entity_poly.entity_id
_entity_poly.type
_entity_poly.pdbx_seq_one_letter_code
_entity_poly.pdbx_strand_id
1 'polypeptide(L)'
;MRGEPSCPKCGGRVRAPGLFADTWQCDVHGTVHPVQPVIPPSVEALGVVVHRTQVPVWMPWPLPIGWLFTGVASAGDDRSGGRGSVVACSGPGPLGGMGEMILVAEELGVGLGARYAGIDGPDPGSYMNVEKPPQAKVLAAGRPTPLWHVSGTPDDRAVFAGEALGMWLWAVMWPEQSGLLMYDELVLTDLRDAGAELELVPCGALSPRLLEP
;
A
#
# COMPACT_ATOMS: atom_id res chain seq x y z
N MET A 1 -9.76 -4.23 -18.35
CA MET A 1 -9.02 -3.23 -17.55
C MET A 1 -10.01 -2.12 -17.23
N ARG A 2 -10.31 -1.88 -15.95
CA ARG A 2 -11.04 -0.66 -15.56
C ARG A 2 -10.01 0.30 -14.98
N GLY A 3 -9.99 1.52 -15.49
CA GLY A 3 -9.14 2.58 -14.98
C GLY A 3 -8.19 3.10 -16.05
N GLU A 4 -8.19 4.42 -16.21
CA GLU A 4 -7.05 5.15 -16.73
C GLU A 4 -6.05 5.32 -15.57
N PRO A 5 -4.75 5.52 -15.84
CA PRO A 5 -3.79 5.88 -14.79
C PRO A 5 -4.30 7.09 -14.00
N SER A 6 -4.04 7.11 -12.69
CA SER A 6 -4.54 8.15 -11.78
C SER A 6 -3.46 8.75 -10.90
N CYS A 7 -3.73 9.92 -10.33
CA CYS A 7 -2.84 10.56 -9.38
C CYS A 7 -2.78 9.76 -8.07
N PRO A 8 -1.59 9.45 -7.52
CA PRO A 8 -1.47 8.74 -6.24
C PRO A 8 -2.05 9.53 -5.07
N LYS A 9 -2.08 10.88 -5.17
CA LYS A 9 -2.50 11.79 -4.10
C LYS A 9 -4.01 12.02 -4.06
N CYS A 10 -4.65 12.34 -5.20
CA CYS A 10 -6.10 12.60 -5.25
C CYS A 10 -6.94 11.55 -5.99
N GLY A 11 -6.33 10.57 -6.66
CA GLY A 11 -7.06 9.65 -7.55
C GLY A 11 -7.61 10.28 -8.83
N GLY A 12 -7.37 11.57 -9.06
CA GLY A 12 -7.77 12.25 -10.28
C GLY A 12 -7.03 11.75 -11.52
N ARG A 13 -7.59 12.05 -12.70
CA ARG A 13 -6.97 11.74 -13.99
C ARG A 13 -5.59 12.40 -14.12
N VAL A 14 -4.69 11.74 -14.84
CA VAL A 14 -3.35 12.25 -15.16
C VAL A 14 -3.11 12.21 -16.67
N ARG A 15 -2.30 13.14 -17.16
CA ARG A 15 -1.84 13.19 -18.54
C ARG A 15 -0.50 12.49 -18.68
N ALA A 16 -0.39 11.63 -19.70
CA ALA A 16 0.85 10.96 -20.05
C ALA A 16 1.91 11.97 -20.56
N PRO A 17 3.21 11.63 -20.45
CA PRO A 17 4.27 12.35 -21.13
C PRO A 17 4.00 12.53 -22.62
N GLY A 18 4.37 13.68 -23.18
CA GLY A 18 4.15 14.05 -24.57
C GLY A 18 4.92 15.30 -24.96
N LEU A 19 4.44 16.02 -25.98
CA LEU A 19 5.16 17.17 -26.57
C LEU A 19 5.42 18.33 -25.59
N PHE A 20 4.62 18.44 -24.52
CA PHE A 20 4.67 19.57 -23.58
C PHE A 20 5.29 19.22 -22.21
N ALA A 21 5.46 17.92 -21.91
CA ALA A 21 6.02 17.44 -20.65
C ALA A 21 6.60 16.03 -20.83
N ASP A 22 7.77 15.78 -20.26
CA ASP A 22 8.45 14.48 -20.27
C ASP A 22 8.04 13.58 -19.08
N THR A 23 7.12 14.07 -18.24
CA THR A 23 6.65 13.42 -17.02
C THR A 23 5.11 13.41 -16.97
N TRP A 24 4.55 12.50 -16.18
CA TRP A 24 3.11 12.44 -15.95
C TRP A 24 2.64 13.64 -15.14
N GLN A 25 1.51 14.23 -15.55
CA GLN A 25 0.99 15.47 -14.98
C GLN A 25 -0.41 15.31 -14.42
N CYS A 26 -0.59 15.70 -13.15
CA CYS A 26 -1.87 15.90 -12.49
C CYS A 26 -2.20 17.40 -12.47
N ASP A 27 -3.46 17.77 -12.72
CA ASP A 27 -3.89 19.18 -12.71
C ASP A 27 -3.77 19.86 -11.35
N VAL A 28 -3.80 19.09 -10.26
CA VAL A 28 -3.70 19.60 -8.88
C VAL A 28 -2.28 19.50 -8.34
N HIS A 29 -1.58 18.39 -8.64
CA HIS A 29 -0.31 18.05 -7.99
C HIS A 29 0.92 18.19 -8.89
N GLY A 30 0.73 18.59 -10.16
CA GLY A 30 1.82 18.69 -11.13
C GLY A 30 2.42 17.32 -11.44
N THR A 31 3.75 17.23 -11.43
CA THR A 31 4.48 15.99 -11.72
C THR A 31 4.18 14.89 -10.71
N VAL A 32 3.79 13.71 -11.20
CA VAL A 32 3.44 12.56 -10.35
C VAL A 32 3.96 11.24 -10.93
N HIS A 33 4.05 10.21 -10.08
CA HIS A 33 4.14 8.81 -10.51
C HIS A 33 2.72 8.23 -10.57
N PRO A 34 2.20 7.90 -11.76
CA PRO A 34 0.78 7.55 -11.90
C PRO A 34 0.48 6.18 -11.29
N VAL A 35 -0.62 6.05 -10.56
CA VAL A 35 -1.15 4.74 -10.14
C VAL A 35 -1.65 4.02 -11.37
N GLN A 36 -1.06 2.87 -11.65
CA GLN A 36 -1.47 2.02 -12.76
C GLN A 36 -2.86 1.42 -12.52
N PRO A 37 -3.64 1.16 -13.58
CA PRO A 37 -4.99 0.62 -13.46
C PRO A 37 -5.03 -0.67 -12.65
N VAL A 38 -5.98 -0.77 -11.71
CA VAL A 38 -6.20 -1.97 -10.92
C VAL A 38 -6.81 -3.05 -11.80
N ILE A 39 -6.21 -4.24 -11.77
CA ILE A 39 -6.70 -5.43 -12.47
C ILE A 39 -7.15 -6.48 -11.45
N PRO A 40 -8.02 -7.45 -11.86
CA PRO A 40 -8.41 -8.53 -10.97
C PRO A 40 -7.19 -9.26 -10.35
N PRO A 41 -7.24 -9.61 -9.05
CA PRO A 41 -6.13 -10.26 -8.36
C PRO A 41 -5.82 -11.61 -9.00
N SER A 42 -4.53 -11.83 -9.22
CA SER A 42 -3.94 -13.10 -9.69
C SER A 42 -2.46 -13.11 -9.30
N VAL A 43 -1.86 -14.29 -9.24
CA VAL A 43 -0.42 -14.44 -9.00
C VAL A 43 0.36 -13.77 -10.14
N GLU A 44 -0.12 -13.86 -11.38
CA GLU A 44 0.52 -13.21 -12.52
C GLU A 44 0.50 -11.69 -12.40
N ALA A 45 -0.64 -11.11 -11.99
CA ALA A 45 -0.73 -9.67 -11.73
C ALA A 45 0.22 -9.24 -10.60
N LEU A 46 0.31 -10.05 -9.54
CA LEU A 46 1.24 -9.83 -8.44
C LEU A 46 2.69 -9.88 -8.92
N GLY A 47 3.07 -10.90 -9.69
CA GLY A 47 4.39 -11.04 -10.29
C GLY A 47 4.77 -9.85 -11.18
N VAL A 48 3.83 -9.33 -11.98
CA VAL A 48 4.08 -8.13 -12.79
C VAL A 48 4.45 -6.93 -11.93
N VAL A 49 3.73 -6.69 -10.83
CA VAL A 49 4.06 -5.56 -9.94
C VAL A 49 5.39 -5.80 -9.23
N VAL A 50 5.60 -6.99 -8.68
CA VAL A 50 6.84 -7.40 -8.01
C VAL A 50 8.07 -7.18 -8.92
N HIS A 51 7.99 -7.53 -10.20
CA HIS A 51 9.10 -7.35 -11.13
C HIS A 51 9.31 -5.91 -11.61
N ARG A 52 8.31 -5.04 -11.49
CA ARG A 52 8.36 -3.67 -12.04
C ARG A 52 8.58 -2.59 -10.99
N THR A 53 8.36 -2.88 -9.70
CA THR A 53 8.54 -1.89 -8.63
C THR A 53 10.00 -1.78 -8.17
N GLN A 54 10.41 -0.55 -7.88
CA GLN A 54 11.69 -0.22 -7.25
C GLN A 54 11.58 -0.17 -5.72
N VAL A 55 10.35 -0.09 -5.21
CA VAL A 55 10.02 -0.19 -3.78
C VAL A 55 9.60 -1.62 -3.39
N PRO A 56 9.67 -1.97 -2.08
CA PRO A 56 9.18 -3.25 -1.59
C PRO A 56 7.72 -3.53 -1.97
N VAL A 57 7.37 -4.80 -2.08
CA VAL A 57 5.97 -5.23 -2.21
C VAL A 57 5.63 -6.02 -0.96
N TRP A 58 5.17 -5.32 0.08
CA TRP A 58 4.96 -5.92 1.39
C TRP A 58 3.73 -6.82 1.43
N MET A 59 3.89 -8.02 1.98
CA MET A 59 2.80 -8.93 2.32
C MET A 59 3.07 -9.58 3.68
N PRO A 60 2.04 -9.79 4.52
CA PRO A 60 2.20 -10.62 5.71
C PRO A 60 2.62 -12.03 5.31
N TRP A 61 3.68 -12.55 5.92
CA TRP A 61 4.23 -13.86 5.58
C TRP A 61 4.52 -14.71 6.82
N PRO A 62 3.75 -15.79 7.07
CA PRO A 62 2.58 -16.21 6.30
C PRO A 62 1.42 -15.19 6.41
N LEU A 63 0.48 -15.25 5.46
CA LEU A 63 -0.80 -14.54 5.60
C LEU A 63 -1.51 -14.98 6.89
N PRO A 64 -2.24 -14.09 7.59
CA PRO A 64 -3.04 -14.49 8.74
C PRO A 64 -4.05 -15.58 8.38
N ILE A 65 -4.49 -16.36 9.37
CA ILE A 65 -5.38 -17.50 9.13
C ILE A 65 -6.67 -17.03 8.47
N GLY A 66 -7.00 -17.61 7.31
CA GLY A 66 -8.19 -17.29 6.53
C GLY A 66 -8.08 -16.01 5.70
N TRP A 67 -6.92 -15.36 5.67
CA TRP A 67 -6.66 -14.19 4.83
C TRP A 67 -6.15 -14.59 3.45
N LEU A 68 -6.54 -13.81 2.46
CA LEU A 68 -6.21 -13.99 1.05
C LEU A 68 -5.58 -12.71 0.51
N PHE A 69 -4.71 -12.86 -0.48
CA PHE A 69 -4.30 -11.75 -1.33
C PHE A 69 -5.48 -11.30 -2.20
N THR A 70 -5.86 -10.04 -2.12
CA THR A 70 -7.07 -9.49 -2.77
C THR A 70 -6.77 -8.36 -3.75
N GLY A 71 -5.50 -8.11 -4.04
CA GLY A 71 -5.10 -7.28 -5.17
C GLY A 71 -3.83 -6.49 -4.94
N VAL A 72 -3.34 -5.91 -6.02
CA VAL A 72 -2.11 -5.14 -6.03
C VAL A 72 -2.24 -3.98 -7.01
N ALA A 73 -1.56 -2.87 -6.72
CA ALA A 73 -1.29 -1.83 -7.69
C ALA A 73 0.07 -1.18 -7.43
N SER A 74 0.54 -0.38 -8.38
CA SER A 74 1.79 0.37 -8.24
C SER A 74 1.65 1.78 -8.79
N ALA A 75 2.30 2.75 -8.14
CA ALA A 75 2.48 4.11 -8.62
C ALA A 75 3.82 4.23 -9.35
N GLY A 76 3.82 4.58 -10.63
CA GLY A 76 5.02 4.65 -11.48
C GLY A 76 4.69 4.30 -12.92
N ASP A 77 5.68 4.32 -13.81
CA ASP A 77 5.51 3.96 -15.22
C ASP A 77 6.58 2.97 -15.69
N ASP A 78 6.45 2.49 -16.93
CA ASP A 78 7.37 1.50 -17.49
C ASP A 78 8.81 2.02 -17.64
N ARG A 79 9.02 3.34 -17.64
CA ARG A 79 10.35 3.95 -17.78
C ARG A 79 11.05 4.07 -16.43
N SER A 80 10.33 4.49 -15.40
CA SER A 80 10.89 4.69 -14.05
C SER A 80 10.77 3.46 -13.16
N GLY A 81 9.93 2.49 -13.52
CA GLY A 81 9.43 1.47 -12.60
C GLY A 81 8.47 2.05 -11.56
N GLY A 82 7.87 1.17 -10.76
CA GLY A 82 6.97 1.52 -9.66
C GLY A 82 7.73 2.14 -8.48
N ARG A 83 7.39 3.39 -8.14
CA ARG A 83 7.91 4.19 -7.01
C ARG A 83 7.02 4.12 -5.77
N GLY A 84 5.82 3.57 -5.92
CA GLY A 84 4.95 3.13 -4.85
C GLY A 84 4.34 1.78 -5.19
N SER A 85 4.07 0.96 -4.18
CA SER A 85 3.33 -0.29 -4.29
C SER A 85 2.20 -0.30 -3.26
N VAL A 86 1.11 -0.97 -3.58
CA VAL A 86 0.02 -1.23 -2.65
C VAL A 86 -0.44 -2.66 -2.80
N VAL A 87 -0.51 -3.39 -1.69
CA VAL A 87 -1.01 -4.77 -1.62
C VAL A 87 -2.22 -4.80 -0.71
N ALA A 88 -3.29 -5.42 -1.18
CA ALA A 88 -4.48 -5.70 -0.40
C ALA A 88 -4.50 -7.16 0.03
N CYS A 89 -4.79 -7.38 1.32
CA CYS A 89 -5.13 -8.68 1.87
C CYS A 89 -6.46 -8.57 2.62
N SER A 90 -7.31 -9.59 2.54
CA SER A 90 -8.63 -9.57 3.19
C SER A 90 -8.92 -10.91 3.82
N GLY A 91 -9.62 -10.91 4.95
CA GLY A 91 -9.98 -12.14 5.67
C GLY A 91 -10.89 -11.87 6.86
N PRO A 92 -11.06 -12.82 7.80
CA PRO A 92 -11.85 -12.62 8.99
C PRO A 92 -11.28 -11.50 9.87
N GLY A 93 -12.13 -10.56 10.27
CA GLY A 93 -11.77 -9.50 11.21
C GLY A 93 -11.62 -10.02 12.65
N PRO A 94 -10.74 -9.44 13.48
CA PRO A 94 -10.46 -9.93 14.83
C PRO A 94 -11.67 -9.85 15.77
N LEU A 95 -12.62 -8.93 15.50
CA LEU A 95 -13.87 -8.78 16.25
C LEU A 95 -15.09 -9.28 15.45
N GLY A 96 -14.88 -10.15 14.47
CA GLY A 96 -15.89 -10.65 13.56
C GLY A 96 -16.08 -9.81 12.30
N GLY A 97 -16.83 -10.35 11.33
CA GLY A 97 -16.99 -9.75 10.01
C GLY A 97 -15.75 -9.89 9.13
N MET A 98 -15.69 -9.08 8.06
CA MET A 98 -14.55 -9.03 7.14
C MET A 98 -13.60 -7.90 7.54
N GLY A 99 -12.30 -8.21 7.54
CA GLY A 99 -11.20 -7.28 7.66
C GLY A 99 -10.48 -7.11 6.33
N GLU A 100 -9.96 -5.90 6.11
CA GLU A 100 -9.10 -5.53 5.00
C GLU A 100 -7.80 -4.94 5.56
N MET A 101 -6.68 -5.32 4.98
CA MET A 101 -5.35 -4.76 5.23
C MET A 101 -4.79 -4.27 3.92
N ILE A 102 -4.42 -3.00 3.89
CA ILE A 102 -3.69 -2.38 2.80
C ILE A 102 -2.28 -2.08 3.30
N LEU A 103 -1.28 -2.67 2.64
CA LEU A 103 0.12 -2.37 2.87
C LEU A 103 0.66 -1.54 1.72
N VAL A 104 1.23 -0.38 2.04
CA VAL A 104 1.83 0.53 1.05
C VAL A 104 3.32 0.64 1.33
N ALA A 105 4.14 0.46 0.29
CA ALA A 105 5.53 0.91 0.29
C ALA A 105 5.67 2.06 -0.71
N GLU A 106 6.32 3.15 -0.34
CA GLU A 106 6.55 4.24 -1.29
C GLU A 106 7.81 5.07 -1.02
N GLU A 107 8.36 5.62 -2.09
CA GLU A 107 9.34 6.70 -2.02
C GLU A 107 8.71 7.99 -1.47
N LEU A 108 9.53 8.85 -0.87
CA LEU A 108 9.10 10.14 -0.34
C LEU A 108 8.41 10.98 -1.42
N GLY A 109 7.21 11.49 -1.12
CA GLY A 109 6.52 12.43 -1.98
C GLY A 109 5.56 11.82 -3.01
N VAL A 110 5.50 10.48 -3.13
CA VAL A 110 4.54 9.78 -4.00
C VAL A 110 3.09 10.05 -3.53
N GLY A 111 2.81 9.84 -2.24
CA GLY A 111 1.55 10.18 -1.59
C GLY A 111 0.43 9.15 -1.78
N LEU A 112 0.78 7.91 -2.11
CA LEU A 112 -0.14 6.79 -2.18
C LEU A 112 -0.63 6.42 -0.77
N GLY A 113 0.27 6.32 0.21
CA GLY A 113 -0.08 5.94 1.57
C GLY A 113 -0.96 6.98 2.27
N ALA A 114 -0.63 8.26 2.11
CA ALA A 114 -1.44 9.36 2.61
C ALA A 114 -2.88 9.35 2.05
N ARG A 115 -3.04 9.04 0.75
CA ARG A 115 -4.37 8.86 0.14
C ARG A 115 -5.15 7.71 0.77
N TYR A 116 -4.54 6.54 0.97
CA TYR A 116 -5.21 5.42 1.65
C TYR A 116 -5.51 5.71 3.12
N ALA A 117 -4.65 6.46 3.79
CA ALA A 117 -4.88 6.94 5.15
C ALA A 117 -6.02 7.98 5.25
N GLY A 118 -6.39 8.62 4.14
CA GLY A 118 -7.41 9.66 4.12
C GLY A 118 -6.95 10.98 4.74
N ILE A 119 -5.66 11.28 4.66
CA ILE A 119 -5.05 12.52 5.16
C ILE A 119 -4.54 13.39 4.02
N ASP A 120 -4.32 14.67 4.31
CA ASP A 120 -3.71 15.60 3.38
C ASP A 120 -2.17 15.43 3.32
N GLY A 121 -1.58 15.81 2.20
CA GLY A 121 -0.14 15.74 1.98
C GLY A 121 0.36 14.38 1.48
N PRO A 122 1.65 14.24 1.14
CA PRO A 122 2.18 13.02 0.56
C PRO A 122 2.85 12.08 1.56
N ASP A 123 2.94 12.45 2.83
CA ASP A 123 3.63 11.72 3.89
C ASP A 123 2.90 11.91 5.24
N PRO A 124 3.18 11.09 6.27
CA PRO A 124 2.47 11.19 7.54
C PRO A 124 2.70 12.51 8.27
N GLY A 125 3.82 13.21 8.02
CA GLY A 125 4.13 14.52 8.57
C GLY A 125 3.72 14.73 10.04
N SER A 126 2.94 15.78 10.30
CA SER A 126 2.45 16.12 11.63
C SER A 126 1.34 15.20 12.17
N TYR A 127 0.79 14.32 11.33
CA TYR A 127 -0.21 13.34 11.75
C TYR A 127 0.39 12.18 12.54
N MET A 128 1.72 11.99 12.46
CA MET A 128 2.47 10.96 13.17
C MET A 128 3.30 11.57 14.31
N ASN A 129 2.99 11.20 15.56
CA ASN A 129 3.73 11.68 16.73
C ASN A 129 4.89 10.74 17.10
N VAL A 130 6.05 10.99 16.50
CA VAL A 130 7.28 10.21 16.73
C VAL A 130 7.95 10.43 18.08
N GLU A 131 7.54 11.46 18.85
CA GLU A 131 8.03 11.67 20.21
C GLU A 131 7.44 10.66 21.20
N LYS A 132 6.30 10.06 20.85
CA LYS A 132 5.68 8.97 21.63
C LYS A 132 6.25 7.61 21.19
N PRO A 133 6.23 6.60 22.08
CA PRO A 133 6.56 5.23 21.69
C PRO A 133 5.67 4.76 20.52
N PRO A 134 6.23 3.95 19.60
CA PRO A 134 5.43 3.35 18.53
C PRO A 134 4.35 2.45 19.14
N GLN A 135 3.14 2.51 18.57
CA GLN A 135 2.00 1.72 19.03
C GLN A 135 2.03 0.29 18.49
N ALA A 136 2.63 0.09 17.31
CA ALA A 136 2.75 -1.22 16.68
C ALA A 136 4.19 -1.48 16.25
N LYS A 137 4.51 -2.75 16.05
CA LYS A 137 5.82 -3.19 15.60
C LYS A 137 5.65 -4.39 14.70
N VAL A 138 6.28 -4.34 13.53
CA VAL A 138 6.30 -5.43 12.55
C VAL A 138 7.73 -5.90 12.34
N LEU A 139 7.91 -7.10 11.79
CA LEU A 139 9.20 -7.59 11.32
C LEU A 139 9.26 -7.46 9.80
N ALA A 140 9.70 -6.32 9.28
CA ALA A 140 9.78 -6.06 7.84
C ALA A 140 11.15 -6.48 7.28
N ALA A 141 11.16 -7.43 6.34
CA ALA A 141 12.38 -8.02 5.77
C ALA A 141 13.40 -8.46 6.86
N GLY A 142 12.89 -9.11 7.91
CA GLY A 142 13.70 -9.59 9.03
C GLY A 142 14.19 -8.50 10.00
N ARG A 143 13.74 -7.25 9.85
CA ARG A 143 14.12 -6.13 10.72
C ARG A 143 12.93 -5.66 11.55
N PRO A 144 13.10 -5.45 12.86
CA PRO A 144 12.02 -4.88 13.67
C PRO A 144 11.77 -3.43 13.25
N THR A 145 10.57 -3.16 12.76
CA THR A 145 10.15 -1.87 12.22
C THR A 145 9.06 -1.28 13.11
N PRO A 146 9.33 -0.16 13.80
CA PRO A 146 8.33 0.53 14.60
C PRO A 146 7.31 1.21 13.68
N LEU A 147 6.04 1.15 14.07
CA LEU A 147 4.96 1.86 13.40
C LEU A 147 4.18 2.70 14.41
N TRP A 148 3.90 3.94 14.02
CA TRP A 148 3.12 4.88 14.81
C TRP A 148 1.72 4.99 14.24
N HIS A 149 0.75 5.11 15.13
CA HIS A 149 -0.62 5.43 14.74
C HIS A 149 -0.66 6.82 14.11
N VAL A 150 -1.30 6.93 12.94
CA VAL A 150 -1.51 8.19 12.23
C VAL A 150 -2.83 8.80 12.70
N SER A 151 -2.80 10.06 13.11
CA SER A 151 -3.97 10.81 13.57
C SER A 151 -4.64 11.58 12.42
N GLY A 152 -5.84 12.12 12.65
CA GLY A 152 -6.55 12.90 11.63
C GLY A 152 -7.07 12.08 10.45
N THR A 153 -7.09 10.76 10.57
CA THR A 153 -7.65 9.82 9.60
C THR A 153 -9.15 9.66 9.82
N PRO A 154 -9.93 9.21 8.83
CA PRO A 154 -11.34 8.89 9.02
C PRO A 154 -11.54 7.76 10.05
N ASP A 155 -12.66 7.79 10.79
CA ASP A 155 -12.98 6.82 11.86
C ASP A 155 -13.27 5.39 11.34
N ASP A 156 -13.37 5.19 10.02
CA ASP A 156 -13.65 3.87 9.43
C ASP A 156 -12.42 2.97 9.31
N ARG A 157 -11.21 3.50 9.60
CA ARG A 157 -9.94 2.80 9.44
C ARG A 157 -8.94 3.11 10.55
N ALA A 158 -8.09 2.13 10.85
CA ALA A 158 -6.89 2.33 11.65
C ALA A 158 -5.69 2.45 10.71
N VAL A 159 -4.80 3.41 10.99
CA VAL A 159 -3.67 3.73 10.12
C VAL A 159 -2.39 3.75 10.92
N PHE A 160 -1.39 3.04 10.42
CA PHE A 160 -0.06 3.01 10.99
C PHE A 160 0.96 3.35 9.92
N ALA A 161 2.00 4.10 10.29
CA ALA A 161 3.09 4.44 9.40
C ALA A 161 4.45 4.32 10.10
N GLY A 162 5.47 3.99 9.33
CA GLY A 162 6.87 3.99 9.74
C GLY A 162 7.77 3.82 8.53
N GLU A 163 9.01 3.44 8.75
CA GLU A 163 10.01 3.33 7.68
C GLU A 163 10.63 1.94 7.63
N ALA A 164 10.70 1.37 6.43
CA ALA A 164 11.42 0.13 6.16
C ALA A 164 12.22 0.27 4.87
N LEU A 165 13.49 -0.15 4.90
CA LEU A 165 14.40 -0.08 3.74
C LEU A 165 14.53 1.33 3.13
N GLY A 166 14.48 2.39 3.95
CA GLY A 166 14.57 3.79 3.49
C GLY A 166 13.31 4.33 2.82
N MET A 167 12.19 3.58 2.89
CA MET A 167 10.92 3.89 2.25
C MET A 167 9.80 3.96 3.29
N TRP A 168 8.77 4.73 3.00
CA TRP A 168 7.57 4.73 3.82
C TRP A 168 6.90 3.35 3.77
N LEU A 169 6.52 2.85 4.94
CA LEU A 169 5.68 1.68 5.13
C LEU A 169 4.39 2.14 5.81
N TRP A 170 3.26 1.92 5.16
CA TRP A 170 1.94 2.16 5.72
C TRP A 170 1.18 0.85 5.88
N ALA A 171 0.43 0.73 6.96
CA ALA A 171 -0.58 -0.29 7.17
C ALA A 171 -1.93 0.39 7.44
N VAL A 172 -2.89 0.18 6.55
CA VAL A 172 -4.24 0.74 6.65
C VAL A 172 -5.23 -0.40 6.79
N MET A 173 -6.03 -0.38 7.85
CA MET A 173 -6.88 -1.48 8.26
C MET A 173 -8.35 -1.06 8.26
N TRP A 174 -9.23 -1.87 7.68
CA TRP A 174 -10.68 -1.69 7.78
C TRP A 174 -11.38 -2.95 8.31
N PRO A 175 -12.52 -2.79 9.00
CA PRO A 175 -12.90 -1.58 9.73
C PRO A 175 -11.79 -1.17 10.74
N GLU A 176 -11.90 0.01 11.36
CA GLU A 176 -10.88 0.53 12.30
C GLU A 176 -10.41 -0.52 13.33
N GLN A 177 -11.35 -1.26 13.92
CA GLN A 177 -11.07 -2.35 14.87
C GLN A 177 -10.19 -3.50 14.33
N SER A 178 -10.06 -3.65 13.01
CA SER A 178 -9.10 -4.58 12.40
C SER A 178 -7.65 -4.18 12.68
N GLY A 179 -7.39 -2.94 13.12
CA GLY A 179 -6.10 -2.48 13.63
C GLY A 179 -5.52 -3.34 14.76
N LEU A 180 -6.35 -4.11 15.48
CA LEU A 180 -5.90 -5.07 16.48
C LEU A 180 -4.91 -6.11 15.92
N LEU A 181 -4.97 -6.43 14.62
CA LEU A 181 -4.01 -7.34 13.97
C LEU A 181 -2.57 -6.81 13.96
N MET A 182 -2.37 -5.50 14.07
CA MET A 182 -1.04 -4.89 14.10
C MET A 182 -0.27 -5.17 15.41
N TYR A 183 -0.96 -5.68 16.43
CA TYR A 183 -0.36 -6.00 17.73
C TYR A 183 0.14 -7.45 17.82
N ASP A 184 -0.11 -8.28 16.80
CA ASP A 184 0.26 -9.70 16.75
C ASP A 184 1.67 -9.95 16.16
N GLU A 185 2.57 -8.95 16.25
CA GLU A 185 3.94 -8.98 15.68
C GLU A 185 4.00 -9.51 14.23
N LEU A 186 3.30 -8.86 13.30
CA LEU A 186 3.25 -9.28 11.90
C LEU A 186 4.64 -9.31 11.26
N VAL A 187 4.95 -10.41 10.58
CA VAL A 187 6.12 -10.53 9.71
C VAL A 187 5.73 -10.08 8.31
N LEU A 188 6.46 -9.09 7.77
CA LEU A 188 6.27 -8.59 6.42
C LEU A 188 7.44 -9.01 5.54
N THR A 189 7.14 -9.77 4.49
CA THR A 189 8.11 -10.15 3.45
C THR A 189 8.00 -9.18 2.29
N ASP A 190 9.14 -8.76 1.74
CA ASP A 190 9.18 -8.12 0.43
C ASP A 190 9.04 -9.20 -0.63
N LEU A 191 7.92 -9.22 -1.35
CA LEU A 191 7.63 -10.26 -2.34
C LEU A 191 8.62 -10.29 -3.51
N ARG A 192 9.45 -9.25 -3.67
CA ARG A 192 10.59 -9.27 -4.61
C ARG A 192 11.61 -10.35 -4.29
N ASP A 193 11.67 -10.80 -3.03
CA ASP A 193 12.58 -11.84 -2.56
C ASP A 193 11.89 -13.23 -2.40
N ALA A 194 10.57 -13.33 -2.66
CA ALA A 194 9.80 -14.56 -2.42
C ALA A 194 10.05 -15.69 -3.43
N GLY A 195 10.59 -15.38 -4.61
CA GLY A 195 10.90 -16.39 -5.64
C GLY A 195 9.70 -17.27 -6.00
N ALA A 196 9.89 -18.59 -5.97
CA ALA A 196 8.85 -19.57 -6.32
C ALA A 196 7.69 -19.64 -5.32
N GLU A 197 7.87 -19.13 -4.09
CA GLU A 197 6.79 -19.12 -3.09
C GLU A 197 5.64 -18.17 -3.47
N LEU A 198 5.88 -17.23 -4.37
CA LEU A 198 4.85 -16.32 -4.90
C LEU A 198 3.67 -17.09 -5.53
N GLU A 199 3.95 -18.22 -6.18
CA GLU A 199 2.95 -19.10 -6.81
C GLU A 199 2.01 -19.78 -5.80
N LEU A 200 2.36 -19.77 -4.52
CA LEU A 200 1.58 -20.37 -3.44
C LEU A 200 0.64 -19.36 -2.76
N VAL A 201 0.67 -18.10 -3.18
CA VAL A 201 -0.14 -17.04 -2.56
C VAL A 201 -1.63 -17.26 -2.87
N PRO A 202 -2.47 -17.47 -1.83
CA PRO A 202 -3.88 -17.71 -2.04
C PRO A 202 -4.58 -16.42 -2.48
N CYS A 203 -5.19 -16.44 -3.66
CA CYS A 203 -5.87 -15.29 -4.27
C CYS A 203 -7.38 -15.28 -3.93
N GLY A 204 -7.88 -14.13 -3.48
CA GLY A 204 -9.29 -13.87 -3.20
C GLY A 204 -9.95 -12.93 -4.22
N ALA A 205 -11.14 -12.43 -3.89
CA ALA A 205 -11.83 -11.43 -4.71
C ALA A 205 -11.13 -10.06 -4.64
N LEU A 206 -11.28 -9.23 -5.68
CA LEU A 206 -10.69 -7.89 -5.70
C LEU A 206 -11.20 -7.05 -4.52
N SER A 207 -10.28 -6.52 -3.70
CA SER A 207 -10.63 -5.60 -2.62
C SER A 207 -11.21 -4.29 -3.20
N PRO A 208 -12.38 -3.82 -2.73
CA PRO A 208 -12.93 -2.55 -3.15
C PRO A 208 -12.05 -1.36 -2.75
N ARG A 209 -11.21 -1.52 -1.72
CA ARG A 209 -10.32 -0.46 -1.21
C ARG A 209 -9.26 -0.05 -2.22
N LEU A 210 -8.87 -0.94 -3.14
CA LEU A 210 -7.95 -0.59 -4.23
C LEU A 210 -8.58 0.33 -5.29
N LEU A 211 -9.91 0.35 -5.39
CA LEU A 211 -10.64 1.19 -6.33
C LEU A 211 -11.06 2.51 -5.65
N GLU A 212 -11.54 2.39 -4.42
CA GLU A 212 -12.09 3.48 -3.61
C GLU A 212 -11.49 3.40 -2.19
N PRO A 213 -10.31 4.02 -1.98
CA PRO A 213 -9.66 4.10 -0.67
C PRO A 213 -10.52 4.81 0.38
#